data_AF-A0A2S8S7Q1-F1
#
_entry.id   AF-A0A2S8S7Q1-F1
#
_cell.length_a   1.000
_cell.length_b   1.000
_cell.length_c   1.000
_cell.angle_alpha   90.00
_cell.angle_beta   90.00
_cell.angle_gamma   90.00
#
_symmetry.space_group_name_H-M   'P 1'
#
loop_
_entity.id
_entity.type
_entity.pdbx_description
1 polymer ?
#
loop_
_entity_poly.entity_id
_entity_poly.type
_entity_poly.pdbx_seq_one_letter_code
_entity_poly.pdbx_strand_id
1 'polypeptide(L)' 'MDIWNILEYVAWAASAAFGLIIVADWLRTDSTYSEDVLMSSREGELEAMTEEHKI' A
#
# COMPACT_ATOMS: atom_id res chain seq x y z
N MET A 1 -36.49 -8.82 -4.16
CA MET A 1 -35.02 -8.87 -4.19
C MET A 1 -34.61 -10.26 -4.60
N ASP A 2 -33.89 -10.39 -5.70
CA ASP A 2 -33.34 -11.67 -6.15
C ASP A 2 -31.90 -11.86 -5.62
N ILE A 3 -31.33 -13.04 -5.88
CA ILE A 3 -29.98 -13.39 -5.43
C ILE A 3 -28.92 -12.44 -6.00
N TRP A 4 -29.13 -11.90 -7.21
CA TRP A 4 -28.20 -10.98 -7.86
C TRP A 4 -28.16 -9.63 -7.17
N ASN A 5 -29.30 -9.08 -6.78
CA ASN A 5 -29.36 -7.84 -5.99
C ASN A 5 -28.65 -7.98 -4.64
N ILE A 6 -28.81 -9.12 -3.95
CA ILE A 6 -28.11 -9.39 -2.69
C ILE A 6 -26.60 -9.46 -2.93
N LEU A 7 -26.18 -10.17 -3.98
CA LEU A 7 -24.77 -10.31 -4.34
C LEU A 7 -24.14 -8.94 -4.67
N GLU A 8 -24.88 -8.08 -5.37
CA GLU A 8 -24.44 -6.72 -5.69
C GLU A 8 -24.19 -5.89 -4.44
N TYR A 9 -25.13 -5.89 -3.48
CA TYR A 9 -24.94 -5.16 -2.22
C TYR A 9 -23.76 -5.71 -1.41
N VAL A 10 -23.58 -7.03 -1.38
CA VAL A 10 -22.43 -7.66 -0.73
C VAL A 10 -21.12 -7.24 -1.41
N ALA A 11 -21.08 -7.23 -2.75
CA ALA A 11 -19.89 -6.81 -3.50
C ALA A 11 -19.55 -5.33 -3.23
N TRP A 12 -20.55 -4.44 -3.21
CA TRP A 12 -20.38 -3.04 -2.86
C TRP A 12 -19.88 -2.86 -1.42
N ALA A 13 -20.48 -3.56 -0.46
CA ALA A 13 -20.05 -3.50 0.94
C ALA A 13 -18.61 -4.02 1.11
N ALA A 14 -18.26 -5.11 0.44
CA ALA A 14 -16.90 -5.66 0.45
C ALA A 14 -15.89 -4.67 -0.16
N SER A 15 -16.23 -4.06 -1.31
CA SER A 15 -15.38 -3.06 -1.94
C SER A 15 -15.11 -1.86 -1.02
N ALA A 16 -16.17 -1.33 -0.38
CA ALA A 16 -16.03 -0.25 0.59
C ALA A 16 -15.17 -0.66 1.80
N ALA A 17 -15.38 -1.88 2.34
CA ALA A 17 -14.59 -2.40 3.44
C ALA A 17 -13.09 -2.52 3.09
N PHE A 18 -12.77 -3.05 1.90
CA PHE A 18 -11.38 -3.12 1.43
C PHE A 18 -10.76 -1.73 1.26
N GLY A 19 -11.50 -0.78 0.68
CA GLY A 19 -11.03 0.60 0.56
C GLY A 19 -10.72 1.23 1.92
N LEU A 20 -11.58 1.03 2.91
CA LEU A 20 -11.36 1.52 4.28
C LEU A 20 -10.15 0.85 4.93
N ILE A 21 -9.96 -0.46 4.76
CA ILE A 21 -8.81 -1.18 5.30
C ILE A 21 -7.50 -0.64 4.71
N ILE A 22 -7.46 -0.43 3.39
CA ILE A 22 -6.27 0.11 2.72
C ILE A 22 -5.93 1.51 3.25
N VAL A 23 -6.92 2.39 3.33
CA VAL A 23 -6.71 3.75 3.85
C VAL A 23 -6.27 3.74 5.31
N ALA A 24 -6.90 2.89 6.14
CA ALA A 24 -6.53 2.76 7.54
C ALA A 24 -5.09 2.21 7.71
N ASP A 25 -4.71 1.22 6.92
CA ASP A 25 -3.37 0.65 6.94
C ASP A 25 -2.32 1.65 6.44
N TRP A 26 -2.62 2.42 5.40
CA TRP A 26 -1.75 3.49 4.93
C TRP A 26 -1.50 4.54 6.01
N LEU A 27 -2.56 5.07 6.63
CA LEU A 27 -2.45 6.06 7.70
C LEU A 27 -1.73 5.49 8.93
N ARG A 28 -1.95 4.21 9.25
CA ARG A 28 -1.24 3.54 10.34
C ARG A 28 0.25 3.40 10.03
N THR A 29 0.59 2.97 8.82
CA THR A 29 1.99 2.77 8.41
C THR A 29 2.75 4.09 8.41
N ASP A 30 2.16 5.15 7.85
CA ASP A 30 2.71 6.50 7.82
C ASP A 30 2.96 7.08 9.22
N SER A 31 2.03 6.84 10.16
CA SER A 31 2.17 7.33 11.54
C SER A 31 3.06 6.46 12.44
N THR A 32 3.22 5.17 12.13
CA THR A 32 3.94 4.22 13.00
C THR A 32 5.42 4.11 12.66
N TYR A 33 5.79 4.26 11.40
CA TYR A 33 7.17 4.08 10.93
C TYR A 33 7.74 5.40 10.42
N SER A 34 8.97 5.72 10.83
CA SER A 34 9.68 6.89 10.30
C SER A 34 10.09 6.67 8.85
N GLU A 35 10.26 7.77 8.11
CA GLU A 35 10.67 7.75 6.70
C GLU A 35 12.00 6.99 6.48
N ASP A 36 12.96 7.12 7.40
CA ASP A 36 14.22 6.37 7.39
C ASP A 36 14.03 4.84 7.39
N VAL A 37 12.96 4.36 8.04
CA VAL A 37 12.61 2.93 8.09
C VAL A 37 11.86 2.53 6.83
N LEU A 38 10.93 3.36 6.36
CA LEU A 38 10.17 3.10 5.13
C LEU A 38 11.05 3.12 3.88
N MET A 39 12.11 3.95 3.87
CA MET A 39 13.07 4.10 2.78
C MET A 39 14.35 3.24 2.98
N SER A 40 14.37 2.35 3.98
CA SER A 40 15.58 1.59 4.33
C SER A 40 16.00 0.55 3.27
N SER A 41 15.23 0.38 2.19
CA SER A 41 15.50 -0.59 1.11
C SER A 41 16.89 -0.39 0.48
N ARG A 42 17.47 0.82 0.54
CA ARG A 42 18.78 1.18 -0.06
C ARG A 42 18.97 0.75 -1.52
N GLU A 43 17.93 0.32 -2.23
CA GLU A 43 18.01 -0.02 -3.66
C GLU A 43 18.51 1.18 -4.47
N GLY A 44 18.04 2.39 -4.16
CA GLY A 44 18.53 3.63 -4.80
C GLY A 44 19.96 4.03 -4.43
N GLU A 45 20.44 3.73 -3.20
CA GLU A 45 21.85 3.95 -2.82
C GLU A 45 22.79 2.94 -3.50
N LEU A 46 22.36 1.68 -3.62
CA LEU A 46 23.12 0.62 -4.29
C LEU A 46 23.25 0.87 -5.80
N GLU A 47 22.20 1.40 -6.44
CA GLU A 47 22.25 1.84 -7.84
C GLU A 47 23.22 3.03 -8.01
N ALA A 48 23.15 4.05 -7.16
CA ALA A 48 24.04 5.22 -7.22
C ALA A 48 25.52 4.86 -7.01
N MET A 49 25.84 3.96 -6.06
CA MET A 49 27.22 3.50 -5.83
C MET A 49 27.76 2.61 -6.96
N THR A 50 26.88 1.89 -7.67
CA THR A 50 27.24 1.06 -8.83
C THR A 50 27.45 1.90 -10.08
N GLU A 51 26.70 2.99 -10.26
CA GLU A 51 26.92 3.96 -11.34
C GLU A 51 28.25 4.72 -11.19
N GLU A 52 28.62 5.15 -9.97
CA GLU A 52 29.91 5.82 -9.75
C GLU A 52 31.12 4.91 -9.99
N HIS A 53 31.00 3.60 -9.75
CA HIS A 53 32.09 2.64 -9.97
C HIS A 53 32.35 2.28 -11.45
N LYS A 54 31.53 2.78 -12.39
CA LYS A 54 31.64 2.46 -13.82
C LYS A 54 32.32 3.56 -14.66
N ILE A 55 32.89 4.58 -14.04
CA ILE A 55 33.64 5.65 -14.72
C ILE A 55 35.15 5.38 -14.65
#